data_AF-A0AAW1P3G0-F1
#
_entry.id   AF-A0AAW1P3G0-F1
#
_cell.length_a   1.000
_cell.length_b   1.000
_cell.length_c   1.000
_cell.angle_alpha   90.00
_cell.angle_beta   90.00
_cell.angle_gamma   90.00
#
_symmetry.space_group_name_H-M   'P 1'
#
loop_
_entity.id
_entity.type
_entity.pdbx_description
1 polymer ?
#
loop_
_entity_poly.entity_id
_entity_poly.type
_entity_poly.pdbx_seq_one_letter_code
_entity_poly.pdbx_strand_id
1 'polypeptide(L)'
;MVALADANYNKAEHRGTLVGNWNEEKALLKATGIHRYKPWVDPHAQEETVFTHRQDHPESISTFDRVFRHTDQLQAKDWTTHQRACFQSPSQRADPARYTSPPAIGKRAQLELTQLMSIASTQPVPEPLPPQFETQTHADFVAPDMSDIQVGARVMKTQDGLPVKRDPVFLAEQKIMDKNLADRLLHGAAESDAREPESTANPDVPISIYSEARKCRGKAAPFGKQTNFSKPMSDHTKVVIDE
;
A
#
# COMPACT_ATOMS: atom_id res chain seq x y z
N MET A 1 8.91 -80.35 45.59
CA MET A 1 9.04 -80.48 44.12
C MET A 1 7.74 -80.00 43.50
N VAL A 2 7.70 -78.76 43.01
CA VAL A 2 6.55 -78.25 42.26
C VAL A 2 6.72 -78.74 40.84
N ALA A 3 5.89 -79.71 40.44
CA ALA A 3 5.92 -80.26 39.09
C ALA A 3 5.54 -79.16 38.08
N LEU A 4 6.42 -78.90 37.12
CA LEU A 4 6.18 -78.14 35.90
C LEU A 4 5.14 -78.87 35.04
N ALA A 5 3.86 -78.84 35.43
CA ALA A 5 2.77 -79.49 34.71
C ALA A 5 2.19 -78.61 33.58
N ASP A 6 2.57 -77.33 33.49
CA ASP A 6 1.85 -76.35 32.67
C ASP A 6 2.24 -76.31 31.18
N ALA A 7 3.24 -77.10 30.73
CA ALA A 7 3.78 -76.98 29.38
C ALA A 7 3.16 -77.92 28.32
N ASN A 8 2.29 -78.88 28.70
CA ASN A 8 1.75 -79.89 27.78
C ASN A 8 0.27 -79.70 27.40
N TYR A 9 -0.48 -78.85 28.10
CA TYR A 9 -1.87 -78.57 27.76
C TYR A 9 -1.97 -77.62 26.55
N ASN A 10 -2.98 -77.84 25.70
CA ASN A 10 -3.28 -77.11 24.45
C ASN A 10 -2.24 -77.23 23.31
N LYS A 11 -1.43 -78.30 23.30
CA LYS A 11 -0.70 -78.74 22.09
C LYS A 11 -1.69 -79.35 21.08
N ALA A 12 -1.26 -79.56 19.83
CA ALA A 12 -2.12 -80.08 18.76
C ALA A 12 -2.86 -81.39 19.13
N GLU A 13 -2.25 -82.22 19.98
CA GLU A 13 -2.75 -83.50 20.49
C GLU A 13 -3.82 -83.35 21.60
N HIS A 14 -3.95 -82.17 22.21
CA HIS A 14 -4.86 -81.89 23.33
C HIS A 14 -5.78 -80.68 23.05
N ARG A 15 -6.18 -80.49 21.78
CA ARG A 15 -7.12 -79.43 21.39
C ARG A 15 -8.50 -79.69 22.01
N GLY A 16 -8.95 -78.78 22.89
CA GLY A 16 -10.29 -78.84 23.51
C GLY A 16 -10.29 -78.83 25.06
N THR A 17 -9.13 -78.87 25.71
CA THR A 17 -9.03 -78.76 27.17
C THR A 17 -9.15 -77.31 27.64
N LEU A 18 -10.03 -77.04 28.61
CA LEU A 18 -10.22 -75.71 29.22
C LEU A 18 -9.25 -75.48 30.39
N VAL A 19 -7.97 -75.79 30.17
CA VAL A 19 -6.91 -75.71 31.19
C VAL A 19 -5.89 -74.65 30.76
N GLY A 20 -5.43 -73.83 31.70
CA GLY A 20 -4.47 -72.74 31.46
C GLY A 20 -5.07 -71.51 30.77
N ASN A 21 -4.29 -70.81 29.96
CA ASN A 21 -4.67 -69.57 29.27
C ASN A 21 -5.54 -69.79 28.01
N TRP A 22 -6.48 -70.73 28.09
CA TRP A 22 -7.28 -71.17 26.94
C TRP A 22 -8.18 -70.06 26.37
N ASN A 23 -8.62 -69.12 27.22
CA ASN A 23 -9.47 -68.00 26.82
C ASN A 23 -8.76 -67.02 25.87
N GLU A 24 -7.54 -66.60 26.20
CA GLU A 24 -6.74 -65.73 25.33
C GLU A 24 -6.33 -66.46 24.06
N GLU A 25 -5.94 -67.74 24.15
CA GLU A 25 -5.60 -68.55 22.98
C GLU A 25 -6.78 -68.71 22.02
N LYS A 26 -8.00 -68.87 22.52
CA LYS A 26 -9.22 -68.94 21.71
C LYS A 26 -9.52 -67.59 21.05
N ALA A 27 -9.31 -66.48 21.76
CA ALA A 27 -9.46 -65.14 21.19
C ALA A 27 -8.40 -64.86 20.11
N LEU A 28 -7.14 -65.24 20.36
CA LEU A 28 -6.02 -65.10 19.42
C LEU A 28 -6.22 -65.96 18.17
N LEU A 29 -6.72 -67.20 18.34
CA LEU A 29 -7.09 -68.09 17.24
C LEU A 29 -8.21 -67.48 16.39
N LYS A 30 -9.23 -66.90 17.02
CA LYS A 30 -10.33 -66.23 16.30
C LYS A 30 -9.83 -65.00 15.51
N ALA A 31 -8.85 -64.28 16.05
CA ALA A 31 -8.33 -63.05 15.43
C ALA A 31 -7.30 -63.32 14.33
N THR A 32 -6.38 -64.27 14.53
CA THR A 32 -5.20 -64.47 13.68
C THR A 32 -5.12 -65.84 13.01
N GLY A 33 -6.01 -66.78 13.37
CA GLY A 33 -5.92 -68.18 12.96
C GLY A 33 -4.82 -68.97 13.68
N ILE A 34 -4.05 -68.35 14.59
CA ILE A 34 -2.91 -68.96 15.28
C ILE A 34 -3.07 -68.78 16.80
N HIS A 35 -2.84 -69.84 17.58
CA HIS A 35 -3.04 -69.84 19.05
C HIS A 35 -1.76 -69.54 19.85
N ARG A 36 -0.58 -70.00 19.40
CA ARG A 36 0.70 -69.82 20.13
C ARG A 36 1.83 -69.42 19.19
N TYR A 37 2.39 -70.37 18.45
CA TYR A 37 3.47 -70.14 17.50
C TYR A 37 3.04 -70.66 16.12
N LYS A 38 3.43 -69.94 15.06
CA LYS A 38 3.43 -70.54 13.72
C LYS A 38 4.55 -71.59 13.73
N PRO A 39 4.30 -72.84 13.33
CA PRO A 39 5.37 -73.82 13.25
C PRO A 39 6.46 -73.29 12.31
N TRP A 40 7.72 -73.47 12.71
CA TRP A 40 8.89 -73.02 11.94
C TRP A 40 9.09 -73.85 10.66
N VAL A 41 8.51 -75.04 10.63
CA VAL A 41 8.54 -75.98 9.51
C VAL A 41 7.10 -76.31 9.17
N ASP A 42 6.71 -76.10 7.90
CA ASP A 42 5.44 -76.61 7.41
C ASP A 42 5.51 -78.15 7.37
N PRO A 43 4.68 -78.87 8.14
CA PRO A 43 4.75 -80.33 8.21
C PRO A 43 4.42 -80.99 6.86
N HIS A 44 3.79 -80.26 5.93
CA HIS A 44 3.48 -80.73 4.58
C HIS A 44 4.56 -80.40 3.54
N ALA A 45 5.51 -79.50 3.83
CA ALA A 45 6.57 -79.14 2.89
C ALA A 45 7.71 -80.17 2.83
N GLN A 46 7.79 -81.08 3.80
CA GLN A 46 8.83 -82.12 3.87
C GLN A 46 8.60 -83.30 2.91
N GLU A 47 7.41 -83.46 2.32
CA GLU A 47 7.08 -84.63 1.51
C GLU A 47 7.52 -84.53 0.03
N GLU A 48 7.88 -83.34 -0.48
CA GLU A 48 8.03 -83.12 -1.93
C GLU A 48 9.46 -82.83 -2.43
N THR A 49 10.49 -82.70 -1.58
CA THR A 49 11.84 -82.29 -2.06
C THR A 49 12.99 -83.06 -1.42
N VAL A 50 13.94 -83.51 -2.27
CA VAL A 50 15.19 -84.21 -1.88
C VAL A 50 16.29 -83.21 -1.47
N PHE A 51 16.08 -81.91 -1.68
CA PHE A 51 17.04 -80.84 -1.41
C PHE A 51 16.81 -80.21 -0.04
N THR A 52 17.88 -80.06 0.75
CA THR A 52 17.83 -79.36 2.04
C THR A 52 17.65 -77.86 1.82
N HIS A 53 16.42 -77.34 1.91
CA HIS A 53 16.20 -75.91 2.04
C HIS A 53 16.76 -75.41 3.37
N ARG A 54 17.48 -74.27 3.34
CA ARG A 54 18.02 -73.63 4.55
C ARG A 54 16.86 -73.05 5.36
N GLN A 55 16.50 -73.73 6.44
CA GLN A 55 15.34 -73.39 7.27
C GLN A 55 15.64 -72.33 8.34
N ASP A 56 16.84 -71.76 8.42
CA ASP A 56 17.38 -70.96 9.55
C ASP A 56 16.52 -69.79 10.09
N HIS A 57 15.46 -69.34 9.39
CA HIS A 57 14.65 -68.19 9.80
C HIS A 57 13.14 -68.49 9.84
N PRO A 58 12.43 -68.09 10.92
CA PRO A 58 10.98 -68.17 10.96
C PRO A 58 10.36 -67.23 9.93
N GLU A 59 9.30 -67.68 9.27
CA GLU A 59 8.51 -66.84 8.38
C GLU A 59 7.96 -65.62 9.12
N SER A 60 7.88 -64.47 8.43
CA SER A 60 7.34 -63.24 9.01
C SER A 60 5.87 -63.42 9.41
N ILE A 61 5.56 -63.32 10.70
CA ILE A 61 4.18 -63.38 11.24
C ILE A 61 3.67 -61.94 11.44
N SER A 62 2.40 -61.68 11.12
CA SER A 62 1.74 -60.42 11.49
C SER A 62 1.67 -60.31 13.03
N THR A 63 2.40 -59.34 13.59
CA THR A 63 2.44 -59.09 15.04
C THR A 63 1.41 -58.05 15.48
N PHE A 64 0.91 -57.21 14.57
CA PHE A 64 0.02 -56.10 14.90
C PHE A 64 -1.28 -56.56 15.56
N ASP A 65 -1.95 -57.55 14.97
CA ASP A 65 -3.20 -58.12 15.50
C ASP A 65 -3.02 -58.83 16.86
N ARG A 66 -1.78 -59.21 17.20
CA ARG A 66 -1.45 -59.94 18.42
C ARG A 66 -1.08 -59.02 19.59
N VAL A 67 -0.53 -57.85 19.29
CA VAL A 67 0.10 -56.97 20.30
C VAL A 67 -0.65 -55.64 20.47
N PHE A 68 -1.12 -55.03 19.37
CA PHE A 68 -1.58 -53.62 19.38
C PHE A 68 -3.05 -53.43 19.04
N ARG A 69 -3.69 -54.39 18.37
CA ARG A 69 -5.05 -54.19 17.87
C ARG A 69 -6.06 -54.19 19.02
N HIS A 70 -6.80 -53.10 19.15
CA HIS A 70 -8.00 -53.01 19.97
C HIS A 70 -9.23 -53.01 19.06
N THR A 71 -10.24 -53.83 19.38
CA THR A 71 -11.48 -53.93 18.57
C THR A 71 -12.26 -52.62 18.54
N ASP A 72 -12.10 -51.81 19.57
CA ASP A 72 -12.86 -50.58 19.79
C ASP A 72 -12.12 -49.35 19.22
N GLN A 73 -11.02 -49.56 18.50
CA GLN A 73 -10.21 -48.49 17.95
C GLN A 73 -10.89 -47.80 16.76
N LEU A 74 -10.79 -46.46 16.76
CA LEU A 74 -11.25 -45.60 15.69
C LEU A 74 -10.56 -45.93 14.36
N GLN A 75 -11.34 -46.13 13.30
CA GLN A 75 -10.80 -46.41 11.96
C GLN A 75 -10.16 -45.16 11.36
N ALA A 76 -9.15 -45.35 10.50
CA ALA A 76 -8.42 -44.24 9.88
C ALA A 76 -9.32 -43.26 9.09
N LYS A 77 -10.43 -43.76 8.53
CA LYS A 77 -11.44 -42.93 7.84
C LYS A 77 -12.15 -41.94 8.75
N ASP A 78 -12.22 -42.24 10.04
CA ASP A 78 -12.90 -41.42 11.05
C ASP A 78 -11.91 -40.45 11.73
N TRP A 79 -10.62 -40.51 11.37
CA TRP A 79 -9.61 -39.60 11.88
C TRP A 79 -9.85 -38.19 11.33
N THR A 80 -10.19 -37.28 12.24
CA THR A 80 -10.41 -35.87 11.92
C THR A 80 -9.62 -35.01 12.89
N THR A 81 -9.06 -33.90 12.39
CA THR A 81 -8.40 -32.94 13.27
C THR A 81 -9.46 -32.18 14.06
N HIS A 82 -9.13 -31.78 15.30
CA HIS A 82 -10.02 -30.95 16.13
C HIS A 82 -10.48 -29.71 15.37
N GLN A 83 -9.59 -29.09 14.58
CA GLN A 83 -9.94 -27.94 13.75
C GLN A 83 -11.00 -28.27 12.69
N ARG A 84 -10.88 -29.40 11.98
CA ARG A 84 -11.85 -29.81 10.96
C ARG A 84 -13.18 -30.25 11.57
N ALA A 85 -13.15 -30.79 12.80
CA ALA A 85 -14.34 -31.15 13.54
C ALA A 85 -15.11 -29.91 14.04
N CYS A 86 -14.42 -28.92 14.61
CA CYS A 86 -15.06 -27.73 15.21
C CYS A 86 -15.41 -26.65 14.18
N PHE A 87 -14.62 -26.49 13.12
CA PHE A 87 -14.77 -25.40 12.13
C PHE A 87 -15.23 -25.94 10.78
N GLN A 88 -16.38 -26.59 10.77
CA GLN A 88 -17.06 -26.99 9.53
C GLN A 88 -17.72 -25.78 8.86
N SER A 89 -17.94 -25.87 7.55
CA SER A 89 -18.68 -24.81 6.86
C SER A 89 -20.11 -24.71 7.45
N PRO A 90 -20.68 -23.49 7.58
CA PRO A 90 -22.01 -23.33 8.15
C PRO A 90 -23.11 -24.13 7.44
N SER A 91 -22.91 -24.54 6.19
CA SER A 91 -23.87 -25.37 5.45
C SER A 91 -23.73 -26.88 5.74
N GLN A 92 -22.55 -27.37 6.13
CA GLN A 92 -22.26 -28.80 6.32
C GLN A 92 -22.32 -29.26 7.78
N ARG A 93 -22.43 -28.32 8.73
CA ARG A 93 -22.46 -28.62 10.16
C ARG A 93 -23.72 -29.38 10.57
N ALA A 94 -23.53 -30.62 11.04
CA ALA A 94 -24.59 -31.53 11.47
C ALA A 94 -24.92 -31.37 12.97
N ASP A 95 -25.31 -30.15 13.38
CA ASP A 95 -25.70 -29.88 14.76
C ASP A 95 -27.22 -30.05 14.94
N PRO A 96 -27.69 -30.90 15.87
CA PRO A 96 -29.13 -31.13 16.07
C PRO A 96 -29.85 -29.92 16.70
N ALA A 97 -29.14 -29.03 17.39
CA ALA A 97 -29.69 -27.88 18.11
C ALA A 97 -29.34 -26.53 17.43
N ARG A 98 -29.34 -26.50 16.10
CA ARG A 98 -29.01 -25.29 15.35
C ARG A 98 -30.17 -24.30 15.33
N TYR A 99 -29.88 -23.03 15.60
CA TYR A 99 -30.82 -21.95 15.33
C TYR A 99 -31.08 -21.84 13.82
N THR A 100 -32.27 -22.23 13.41
CA THR A 100 -32.77 -21.95 12.07
C THR A 100 -33.22 -20.50 12.02
N SER A 101 -32.79 -19.74 11.02
CA SER A 101 -33.36 -18.42 10.72
C SER A 101 -34.50 -18.64 9.71
N PRO A 102 -35.77 -18.77 10.17
CA PRO A 102 -36.88 -18.77 9.22
C PRO A 102 -36.93 -17.40 8.55
N PRO A 103 -37.27 -17.33 7.25
CA PRO A 103 -37.49 -16.05 6.62
C PRO A 103 -38.60 -15.31 7.35
N ALA A 104 -38.33 -14.09 7.82
CA ALA A 104 -39.30 -13.26 8.52
C ALA A 104 -40.48 -12.83 7.63
N ILE A 105 -40.30 -12.91 6.31
CA ILE A 105 -41.24 -12.42 5.30
C ILE A 105 -41.88 -13.61 4.57
N GLY A 106 -43.21 -13.61 4.48
CA GLY A 106 -43.96 -14.62 3.72
C GLY A 106 -43.76 -14.50 2.21
N LYS A 107 -44.04 -15.57 1.46
CA LYS A 107 -43.80 -15.64 0.00
C LYS A 107 -44.43 -14.49 -0.80
N ARG A 108 -45.65 -14.06 -0.44
CA ARG A 108 -46.33 -12.94 -1.11
C ARG A 108 -45.58 -11.63 -0.94
N ALA A 109 -45.17 -11.31 0.29
CA ALA A 109 -44.44 -10.09 0.59
C ALA A 109 -43.01 -10.12 0.02
N GLN A 110 -42.40 -11.30 -0.12
CA GLN A 110 -41.13 -11.44 -0.85
C GLN A 110 -41.28 -11.04 -2.34
N LEU A 111 -42.35 -11.49 -3.01
CA LEU A 111 -42.61 -11.12 -4.41
C LEU A 111 -42.88 -9.62 -4.58
N GLU A 112 -43.60 -9.02 -3.64
CA GLU A 112 -43.83 -7.57 -3.65
C GLU A 112 -42.52 -6.80 -3.41
N LEU A 113 -41.68 -7.27 -2.48
CA LEU A 113 -40.38 -6.67 -2.21
C LEU A 113 -39.43 -6.77 -3.41
N THR A 114 -39.42 -7.90 -4.13
CA THR A 114 -38.62 -8.01 -5.36
C THR A 114 -39.12 -7.07 -6.45
N GLN A 115 -40.43 -6.88 -6.59
CA GLN A 115 -41.01 -5.90 -7.50
C GLN A 115 -40.61 -4.47 -7.13
N LEU A 116 -40.73 -4.10 -5.85
CA LEU A 116 -40.31 -2.78 -5.37
C LEU A 116 -38.81 -2.55 -5.57
N MET A 117 -37.96 -3.57 -5.34
CA MET A 117 -36.53 -3.49 -5.65
C MET A 117 -36.25 -3.28 -7.14
N SER A 118 -37.03 -3.91 -8.03
CA SER A 118 -36.90 -3.72 -9.48
C SER A 118 -37.36 -2.33 -9.95
N ILE A 119 -38.34 -1.73 -9.27
CA ILE A 119 -38.80 -0.37 -9.55
C ILE A 119 -37.81 0.65 -8.96
N ALA A 120 -37.24 0.36 -7.78
CA ALA A 120 -36.23 1.21 -7.17
C ALA A 120 -34.89 1.18 -7.93
N SER A 121 -34.57 0.08 -8.61
CA SER A 121 -33.34 -0.01 -9.42
C SER A 121 -33.43 0.81 -10.70
N THR A 122 -34.64 1.09 -11.20
CA THR A 122 -34.85 2.09 -12.25
C THR A 122 -34.72 3.48 -11.63
N GLN A 123 -33.49 3.99 -11.58
CA GLN A 123 -33.26 5.38 -11.19
C GLN A 123 -33.97 6.31 -12.19
N PRO A 124 -34.77 7.28 -11.73
CA PRO A 124 -35.17 8.38 -12.60
C PRO A 124 -33.89 9.08 -13.07
N VAL A 125 -33.80 9.36 -14.37
CA VAL A 125 -32.64 10.04 -14.96
C VAL A 125 -32.41 11.34 -14.19
N PRO A 126 -31.32 11.46 -13.40
CA PRO A 126 -31.04 12.70 -12.71
C PRO A 126 -30.79 13.75 -13.79
N GLU A 127 -31.42 14.92 -13.64
CA GLU A 127 -31.08 16.07 -14.48
C GLU A 127 -29.55 16.26 -14.40
N PRO A 128 -28.87 16.34 -15.55
CA PRO A 128 -27.41 16.43 -15.55
C PRO A 128 -27.04 17.68 -14.76
N LEU A 129 -26.32 17.48 -13.65
CA LEU A 129 -25.73 18.58 -12.90
C LEU A 129 -24.93 19.43 -13.88
N PRO A 130 -25.00 20.77 -13.77
CA PRO A 130 -24.22 21.62 -14.64
C PRO A 130 -22.75 21.19 -14.54
N PRO A 131 -22.04 21.09 -15.67
CA PRO A 131 -20.65 20.66 -15.67
C PRO A 131 -19.83 21.58 -14.76
N GLN A 132 -19.25 21.01 -13.71
CA GLN A 132 -18.31 21.68 -12.84
C GLN A 132 -16.96 21.71 -13.55
N PHE A 133 -16.70 22.79 -14.29
CA PHE A 133 -15.44 22.99 -15.02
C PHE A 133 -14.29 23.47 -14.12
N GLU A 134 -14.61 23.91 -12.90
CA GLU A 134 -13.63 24.51 -12.00
C GLU A 134 -13.17 23.52 -10.93
N THR A 135 -11.86 23.40 -10.79
CA THR A 135 -11.23 22.71 -9.67
C THR A 135 -11.50 23.49 -8.38
N GLN A 136 -11.67 22.80 -7.25
CA GLN A 136 -11.90 23.41 -5.92
C GLN A 136 -10.90 24.55 -5.60
N THR A 137 -9.66 24.39 -6.04
CA THR A 137 -8.59 25.40 -5.88
C THR A 137 -8.87 26.74 -6.59
N HIS A 138 -9.59 26.74 -7.71
CA HIS A 138 -9.92 27.98 -8.43
C HIS A 138 -11.04 28.75 -7.71
N ALA A 139 -12.00 28.04 -7.12
CA ALA A 139 -13.07 28.64 -6.33
C ALA A 139 -12.55 29.28 -5.03
N ASP A 140 -11.55 28.66 -4.41
CA ASP A 140 -11.02 29.11 -3.11
C ASP A 140 -10.03 30.28 -3.21
N PHE A 141 -9.32 30.42 -4.34
CA PHE A 141 -8.25 31.41 -4.51
C PHE A 141 -8.57 32.42 -5.62
N VAL A 142 -9.48 33.34 -5.31
CA VAL A 142 -9.78 34.51 -6.15
C VAL A 142 -9.01 35.71 -5.61
N ALA A 143 -8.40 36.50 -6.49
CA ALA A 143 -7.70 37.72 -6.09
C ALA A 143 -8.70 38.68 -5.41
N PRO A 144 -8.52 38.99 -4.11
CA PRO A 144 -9.42 39.91 -3.43
C PRO A 144 -9.19 41.33 -3.93
N ASP A 145 -10.22 42.15 -3.82
CA ASP A 145 -10.07 43.58 -4.05
C ASP A 145 -9.15 44.19 -2.97
N MET A 146 -8.21 45.03 -3.40
CA MET A 146 -7.16 45.61 -2.56
C MET A 146 -7.42 47.09 -2.22
N SER A 147 -8.59 47.65 -2.60
CA SER A 147 -8.89 49.09 -2.44
C SER A 147 -8.82 49.59 -0.99
N ASP A 148 -9.28 48.79 -0.03
CA ASP A 148 -9.49 49.21 1.36
C ASP A 148 -8.40 48.69 2.32
N ILE A 149 -7.42 47.97 1.79
CA ILE A 149 -6.38 47.33 2.59
C ILE A 149 -5.26 48.33 2.86
N GLN A 150 -5.15 48.76 4.13
CA GLN A 150 -4.05 49.60 4.57
C GLN A 150 -2.76 48.79 4.72
N VAL A 151 -1.79 49.04 3.86
CA VAL A 151 -0.47 48.40 3.93
C VAL A 151 0.34 49.02 5.07
N GLY A 152 0.76 48.19 6.02
CA GLY A 152 1.60 48.61 7.14
C GLY A 152 3.00 49.02 6.68
N ALA A 153 3.54 50.10 7.25
CA ALA A 153 4.92 50.52 7.01
C ALA A 153 5.89 49.91 8.03
N ARG A 154 7.17 49.73 7.66
CA ARG A 154 8.21 49.13 8.52
C ARG A 154 8.34 49.77 9.91
N VAL A 155 8.10 51.08 9.98
CA VAL A 155 8.01 51.86 11.22
C VAL A 155 6.81 52.80 11.09
N MET A 156 5.77 52.63 11.90
CA MET A 156 4.53 53.40 11.75
C MET A 156 4.45 54.59 12.71
N LYS A 157 4.92 54.41 13.95
CA LYS A 157 4.77 55.39 15.03
C LYS A 157 6.06 55.53 15.83
N THR A 158 6.28 56.72 16.41
CA THR A 158 7.30 56.96 17.43
C THR A 158 6.84 56.42 18.80
N GLN A 159 7.72 56.44 19.81
CA GLN A 159 7.36 56.05 21.18
C GLN A 159 6.24 56.92 21.77
N ASP A 160 6.14 58.17 21.33
CA ASP A 160 5.08 59.11 21.70
C ASP A 160 3.76 58.87 20.94
N GLY A 161 3.73 57.88 20.03
CA GLY A 161 2.54 57.53 19.24
C GLY A 161 2.28 58.39 18.01
N LEU A 162 3.18 59.33 17.68
CA LEU A 162 3.08 60.21 16.52
C LEU A 162 3.51 59.48 15.23
N PRO A 163 2.96 59.85 14.05
CA PRO A 163 3.36 59.26 12.77
C PRO A 163 4.81 59.61 12.42
N VAL A 164 5.55 58.63 11.89
CA VAL A 164 6.96 58.82 11.51
C VAL A 164 7.07 59.45 10.13
N LYS A 165 7.73 60.61 10.06
CA LYS A 165 8.21 61.17 8.79
C LYS A 165 9.54 60.51 8.43
N ARG A 166 9.64 59.99 7.21
CA ARG A 166 10.87 59.35 6.70
C ARG A 166 11.64 60.33 5.84
N ASP A 167 12.93 60.42 6.10
CA ASP A 167 13.88 61.15 5.27
C ASP A 167 14.45 60.20 4.18
N PRO A 168 14.09 60.38 2.90
CA PRO A 168 14.58 59.55 1.81
C PRO A 168 16.08 59.76 1.52
N VAL A 169 16.61 60.97 1.74
CA VAL A 169 18.01 61.31 1.50
C VAL A 169 18.89 60.59 2.50
N PHE A 170 18.53 60.65 3.79
CA PHE A 170 19.23 59.92 4.84
C PHE A 170 19.28 58.40 4.57
N LEU A 171 18.17 57.80 4.12
CA LEU A 171 18.11 56.38 3.80
C LEU A 171 19.08 55.98 2.68
N ALA A 172 19.22 56.84 1.66
CA ALA A 172 20.12 56.63 0.54
C ALA A 172 21.60 56.84 0.93
N GLU A 173 21.91 57.91 1.67
CA GLU A 173 23.29 58.24 2.09
C GLU A 173 23.88 57.19 3.03
N GLN A 174 23.07 56.69 3.98
CA GLN A 174 23.48 55.63 4.90
C GLN A 174 23.47 54.24 4.27
N LYS A 175 23.11 54.11 2.98
CA LYS A 175 22.99 52.83 2.26
C LYS A 175 22.07 51.83 2.95
N ILE A 176 21.04 52.32 3.67
CA ILE A 176 20.00 51.50 4.27
C ILE A 176 19.05 51.01 3.17
N MET A 177 18.84 51.84 2.14
CA MET A 177 18.05 51.54 0.96
C MET A 177 18.73 52.12 -0.28
N ASP A 178 18.61 51.44 -1.43
CA ASP A 178 19.08 52.01 -2.69
C ASP A 178 18.28 53.26 -3.04
N LYS A 179 18.98 54.31 -3.51
CA LYS A 179 18.36 55.59 -3.88
C LYS A 179 17.17 55.41 -4.84
N ASN A 180 17.33 54.58 -5.88
CA ASN A 180 16.26 54.32 -6.85
C ASN A 180 15.02 53.64 -6.24
N LEU A 181 15.18 52.87 -5.16
CA LEU A 181 14.06 52.25 -4.45
C LEU A 181 13.42 53.25 -3.47
N ALA A 182 14.23 54.04 -2.77
CA ALA A 182 13.75 55.08 -1.86
C ALA A 182 12.91 56.12 -2.60
N ASP A 183 13.41 56.61 -3.75
CA ASP A 183 12.71 57.62 -4.56
C ASP A 183 11.38 57.10 -5.13
N ARG A 184 11.29 55.80 -5.46
CA ARG A 184 10.06 55.16 -5.96
C ARG A 184 9.02 54.90 -4.86
N LEU A 185 9.46 54.43 -3.70
CA LEU A 185 8.56 54.04 -2.60
C LEU A 185 8.08 55.22 -1.77
N LEU A 186 8.90 56.27 -1.65
CA LEU A 186 8.61 57.47 -0.87
C LEU A 186 8.36 58.69 -1.75
N HIS A 187 7.97 58.47 -3.01
CA HIS A 187 7.67 59.53 -3.95
C HIS A 187 6.61 60.48 -3.38
N GLY A 188 6.89 61.79 -3.33
CA GLY A 188 6.02 62.79 -2.70
C GLY A 188 6.33 63.09 -1.22
N ALA A 189 7.36 62.50 -0.63
CA ALA A 189 7.91 62.98 0.63
C ALA A 189 8.47 64.40 0.46
N ALA A 190 8.20 65.28 1.43
CA ALA A 190 8.51 66.72 1.36
C ALA A 190 10.01 67.04 1.14
N GLU A 191 10.90 66.09 1.43
CA GLU A 191 12.36 66.21 1.35
C GLU A 191 12.96 65.38 0.19
N SER A 192 12.14 64.88 -0.73
CA SER A 192 12.64 64.14 -1.90
C SER A 192 13.13 65.11 -2.98
N ASP A 193 14.45 65.12 -3.22
CA ASP A 193 15.10 65.87 -4.31
C ASP A 193 14.99 65.17 -5.69
N ALA A 194 14.14 64.15 -5.80
CA ALA A 194 14.01 63.34 -7.01
C ALA A 194 13.32 64.16 -8.12
N ARG A 195 14.06 64.43 -9.19
CA ARG A 195 13.54 65.06 -10.41
C ARG A 195 13.22 64.01 -11.47
N GLU A 196 12.06 64.13 -12.11
CA GLU A 196 11.69 63.22 -13.20
C GLU A 196 12.68 63.32 -14.37
N PRO A 197 13.16 62.18 -14.91
CA PRO A 197 14.01 62.17 -16.08
C PRO A 197 13.23 62.61 -17.33
N GLU A 198 13.89 63.30 -18.25
CA GLU A 198 13.28 63.67 -19.54
C GLU A 198 13.12 62.41 -20.40
N SER A 199 11.88 62.11 -20.81
CA SER A 199 11.58 60.97 -21.67
C SER A 199 12.23 61.12 -23.07
N THR A 200 12.75 60.02 -23.61
CA THR A 200 13.23 59.97 -25.00
C THR A 200 12.05 60.03 -25.97
N ALA A 201 12.22 60.73 -27.09
CA ALA A 201 11.16 60.84 -28.11
C ALA A 201 10.84 59.51 -28.80
N ASN A 202 11.75 58.53 -28.74
CA ASN A 202 11.53 57.18 -29.23
C ASN A 202 11.46 56.20 -28.04
N PRO A 203 10.33 55.49 -27.83
CA PRO A 203 10.17 54.51 -26.76
C PRO A 203 10.96 53.22 -26.98
N ASP A 204 11.39 52.92 -28.22
CA ASP A 204 12.14 51.70 -28.55
C ASP A 204 13.61 51.78 -28.12
N VAL A 205 14.11 52.99 -27.79
CA VAL A 205 15.48 53.18 -27.31
C VAL A 205 15.54 52.81 -25.83
N PRO A 206 16.43 51.89 -25.41
CA PRO A 206 16.52 51.51 -24.01
C PRO A 206 16.92 52.69 -23.13
N ILE A 207 16.18 52.87 -22.03
CA ILE A 207 16.43 53.92 -21.04
C ILE A 207 17.59 53.49 -20.13
N SER A 208 18.63 54.31 -20.10
CA SER A 208 19.85 54.14 -19.30
C SER A 208 20.41 55.51 -18.92
N ILE A 209 21.35 55.54 -17.98
CA ILE A 209 22.04 56.77 -17.54
C ILE A 209 22.60 57.55 -18.75
N TYR A 210 23.15 56.84 -19.74
CA TYR A 210 23.75 57.46 -20.91
C TYR A 210 22.69 58.01 -21.89
N SER A 211 21.57 57.32 -22.07
CA SER A 211 20.51 57.78 -22.97
C SER A 211 19.81 59.02 -22.43
N GLU A 212 19.65 59.10 -21.11
CA GLU A 212 19.17 60.30 -20.40
C GLU A 212 20.17 61.45 -20.49
N ALA A 213 21.46 61.19 -20.21
CA ALA A 213 22.51 62.23 -20.24
C ALA A 213 22.64 62.91 -21.60
N ARG A 214 22.50 62.16 -22.69
CA ARG A 214 22.65 62.68 -24.06
C ARG A 214 21.34 63.27 -24.62
N LYS A 215 20.25 63.27 -23.83
CA LYS A 215 18.91 63.78 -24.20
C LYS A 215 18.59 63.41 -25.64
N CYS A 216 18.63 62.11 -25.95
CA CYS A 216 18.58 61.55 -27.30
C CYS A 216 17.21 61.79 -27.97
N ARG A 217 16.90 63.05 -28.29
CA ARG A 217 15.69 63.43 -29.02
C ARG A 217 15.81 62.91 -30.44
N GLY A 218 15.08 61.83 -30.74
CA GLY A 218 14.86 61.32 -32.10
C GLY A 218 15.98 60.50 -32.73
N LYS A 219 17.04 60.12 -31.99
CA LYS A 219 18.13 59.29 -32.52
C LYS A 219 17.92 57.82 -32.14
N ALA A 220 17.70 56.95 -33.13
CA ALA A 220 17.52 55.50 -32.92
C ALA A 220 18.80 54.80 -32.40
N ALA A 221 19.98 55.30 -32.77
CA ALA A 221 21.26 54.75 -32.35
C ALA A 221 22.18 55.88 -31.85
N PRO A 222 21.96 56.40 -30.63
CA PRO A 222 22.74 57.54 -30.15
C PRO A 222 24.22 57.20 -30.02
N PHE A 223 24.59 56.00 -29.56
CA PHE A 223 25.98 55.60 -29.30
C PHE A 223 26.74 55.04 -30.51
N GLY A 224 26.32 55.37 -31.74
CA GLY A 224 27.09 55.05 -32.93
C GLY A 224 28.48 55.70 -32.90
N LYS A 225 29.52 54.91 -33.16
CA LYS A 225 30.90 55.43 -33.25
C LYS A 225 31.04 56.29 -34.51
N GLN A 226 31.25 57.58 -34.34
CA GLN A 226 31.59 58.50 -35.44
C GLN A 226 33.06 58.90 -35.29
N THR A 227 33.89 58.52 -36.27
CA THR A 227 35.34 58.74 -36.24
C THR A 227 35.79 59.80 -37.24
N ASN A 228 34.91 60.69 -37.70
CA ASN A 228 35.23 61.66 -38.75
C ASN A 228 36.48 62.52 -38.46
N PHE A 229 36.71 62.88 -37.19
CA PHE A 229 37.93 63.57 -36.76
C PHE A 229 39.19 62.68 -36.89
N SER A 230 39.14 61.43 -36.42
CA SER A 230 40.30 60.52 -36.38
C SER A 230 40.48 59.66 -37.65
N LYS A 231 39.61 59.80 -38.65
CA LYS A 231 39.76 59.11 -39.94
C LYS A 231 41.06 59.56 -40.64
N PRO A 232 41.79 58.63 -41.28
CA PRO A 232 43.00 58.97 -42.04
C PRO A 232 42.65 59.83 -43.25
N MET A 233 43.55 60.74 -43.64
CA MET A 233 43.33 61.69 -44.75
C MET A 233 43.05 61.01 -46.09
N SER A 234 43.53 59.79 -46.27
CA SER A 234 43.34 58.99 -47.47
C SER A 234 41.99 58.26 -47.52
N ASP A 235 41.16 58.32 -46.48
CA ASP A 235 39.85 57.69 -46.48
C ASP A 235 38.88 58.45 -47.40
N HIS A 236 38.30 57.74 -48.37
CA HIS A 236 37.32 58.24 -49.33
C HIS A 236 36.08 58.92 -48.71
N THR A 237 35.81 58.72 -47.42
CA THR A 237 34.69 59.35 -46.69
C THR A 237 35.13 60.42 -45.68
N LYS A 238 36.42 60.79 -45.64
CA LYS A 238 36.92 61.86 -44.77
C LYS A 238 36.42 63.20 -45.31
N VAL A 239 35.84 64.00 -44.42
CA VAL A 239 35.46 65.38 -44.70
C VAL A 239 36.28 66.29 -43.79
N VAL A 240 36.87 67.32 -44.36
CA VAL A 240 37.71 68.31 -43.68
C VAL A 240 36.83 69.48 -43.25
N ILE A 241 36.02 69.27 -42.21
CA ILE A 241 35.21 70.35 -41.59
C ILE A 241 35.88 70.84 -40.30
N ASP A 242 36.63 69.97 -39.62
CA ASP A 242 37.15 70.17 -38.26
C ASP A 242 38.70 70.18 -38.21
N GLU A 243 39.38 70.61 -39.28
CA GLU A 243 40.86 70.82 -39.29
C GLU A 243 41.26 72.23 -38.85
#